data_AF-I6EE16-F1
#
_entry.id   AF-I6EE16-F1
#
_cell.length_a   1.000
_cell.length_b   1.000
_cell.length_c   1.000
_cell.angle_alpha   90.00
_cell.angle_beta   90.00
_cell.angle_gamma   90.00
#
_symmetry.space_group_name_H-M   'P 1'
#
loop_
_entity.id
_entity.type
_entity.pdbx_description
1 polymer ?
#
loop_
_entity_poly.entity_id
_entity_poly.type
_entity_poly.pdbx_seq_one_letter_code
_entity_poly.pdbx_strand_id
1 'polypeptide(L)'
;VGWRVSSSMETTFVLDALEQALWARRPSGTVHHSDKGSQYVSLAYTQRLKEAGLLASTGSTGDSYDNAMAESINGLYKAEVIHRKSWKNRAEVELATLTWVD
;
A
#
# COMPACT_ATOMS: atom_id res chain seq x y z
N VAL A 1 5.26 -7.25 -5.79
CA VAL A 1 4.40 -6.35 -4.97
C VAL A 1 4.81 -4.92 -5.28
N GLY A 2 4.06 -3.90 -4.87
CA GLY A 2 4.46 -2.50 -5.06
C GLY A 2 4.59 -1.81 -3.72
N TRP A 3 5.56 -0.91 -3.59
CA TRP A 3 5.85 -0.21 -2.34
C TRP A 3 6.47 1.15 -2.61
N ARG A 4 6.38 2.04 -1.62
CA ARG A 4 7.01 3.35 -1.67
C ARG A 4 7.29 3.81 -0.24
N VAL A 5 8.28 4.68 -0.07
CA VAL A 5 8.50 5.44 1.19
C VAL A 5 8.30 6.93 0.92
N SER A 6 7.47 7.59 1.72
CA SER A 6 7.20 9.03 1.63
C SER A 6 7.19 9.68 3.01
N SER A 7 7.42 10.99 3.03
CA SER A 7 7.29 11.85 4.20
C SER A 7 5.94 12.58 4.27
N SER A 8 5.07 12.36 3.28
CA SER A 8 3.70 12.91 3.23
C SER A 8 2.68 11.81 2.90
N MET A 9 1.45 12.00 3.34
CA MET A 9 0.32 11.11 3.07
C MET A 9 -0.47 11.54 1.81
N GLU A 10 0.22 12.05 0.79
CA GLU A 10 -0.44 12.45 -0.45
C GLU A 10 -0.93 11.23 -1.26
N THR A 11 -1.99 11.41 -2.05
CA THR A 11 -2.53 10.30 -2.87
C THR A 11 -1.53 9.79 -3.90
N THR A 12 -0.65 10.67 -4.40
CA THR A 12 0.39 10.30 -5.37
C THR A 12 1.32 9.21 -4.85
N PHE A 13 1.59 9.19 -3.53
CA PHE A 13 2.43 8.19 -2.90
C PHE A 13 1.84 6.77 -3.00
N VAL A 14 0.54 6.61 -2.73
CA VAL A 14 -0.12 5.30 -2.83
C VAL A 14 -0.32 4.88 -4.29
N LEU A 15 -0.47 5.85 -5.21
CA LEU A 15 -0.51 5.58 -6.65
C LEU A 15 0.82 5.00 -7.16
N ASP A 16 1.97 5.53 -6.74
CA ASP A 16 3.28 4.98 -7.12
C ASP A 16 3.41 3.49 -6.74
N ALA A 17 2.96 3.13 -5.53
CA ALA A 17 2.95 1.74 -5.07
C ALA A 17 1.96 0.88 -5.89
N LEU A 18 0.79 1.42 -6.23
CA LEU A 18 -0.17 0.73 -7.09
C LEU A 18 0.41 0.47 -8.48
N GLU A 19 1.05 1.45 -9.12
CA GLU A 19 1.66 1.30 -10.45
C GLU A 19 2.72 0.19 -10.47
N GLN A 20 3.60 0.17 -9.47
CA GLN A 20 4.59 -0.90 -9.34
C GLN A 20 3.93 -2.28 -9.24
N ALA A 21 2.87 -2.39 -8.41
CA ALA A 21 2.15 -3.65 -8.24
C ALA A 21 1.47 -4.10 -9.54
N LEU A 22 0.81 -3.18 -10.25
CA LEU A 22 0.16 -3.44 -11.53
C LEU A 22 1.17 -3.89 -12.59
N TRP A 23 2.31 -3.21 -12.68
CA TRP A 23 3.38 -3.56 -13.63
C TRP A 23 3.94 -4.95 -13.36
N ALA A 24 4.24 -5.25 -12.09
CA ALA A 24 4.86 -6.51 -11.69
C ALA A 24 3.90 -7.72 -11.79
N ARG A 25 2.61 -7.52 -11.52
CA ARG A 25 1.64 -8.63 -11.42
C ARG A 25 0.72 -8.77 -12.62
N ARG A 26 0.49 -7.70 -13.38
CA ARG A 26 -0.45 -7.64 -14.52
C ARG A 26 -1.80 -8.33 -14.21
N PRO A 27 -2.47 -7.96 -13.11
CA PRO A 27 -3.69 -8.65 -12.67
C PRO A 27 -4.84 -8.41 -13.65
N SER A 28 -5.79 -9.35 -13.68
CA SER A 28 -7.02 -9.23 -14.48
C SER A 28 -8.20 -9.83 -13.71
N GLY A 29 -9.35 -9.13 -13.69
CA GLY A 29 -10.57 -9.61 -13.04
C GLY A 29 -10.47 -9.74 -11.51
N THR A 30 -9.58 -8.98 -10.87
CA THR A 30 -9.34 -9.06 -9.42
C THR A 30 -9.94 -7.88 -8.67
N VAL A 31 -10.24 -8.11 -7.39
CA VAL A 31 -10.64 -7.07 -6.44
C VAL A 31 -9.40 -6.45 -5.81
N HIS A 32 -9.31 -5.12 -5.79
CA HIS A 32 -8.37 -4.38 -4.98
C HIS A 32 -9.05 -4.00 -3.67
N HIS A 33 -8.58 -4.57 -2.56
CA HIS A 33 -9.08 -4.26 -1.24
C HIS A 33 -8.15 -3.27 -0.51
N SER A 34 -8.73 -2.27 0.14
CA SER A 34 -8.02 -1.29 0.98
C SER A 34 -8.86 -0.91 2.20
N ASP A 35 -8.27 -0.21 3.16
CA ASP A 35 -9.06 0.49 4.16
C ASP A 35 -9.79 1.72 3.57
N LYS A 36 -10.51 2.46 4.42
CA LYS A 36 -11.24 3.69 4.06
C LYS A 36 -10.40 4.97 4.20
N GLY A 37 -9.07 4.86 4.16
CA GLY A 37 -8.17 6.01 4.20
C GLY A 37 -8.44 6.99 3.06
N SER A 38 -8.29 8.29 3.31
CA SER A 38 -8.64 9.36 2.37
C SER A 38 -7.95 9.23 1.01
N GLN A 39 -6.74 8.68 0.97
CA GLN A 39 -5.97 8.42 -0.24
C GLN A 39 -6.63 7.32 -1.09
N TYR A 40 -7.08 6.23 -0.46
CA TYR A 40 -7.67 5.08 -1.14
C TYR A 40 -9.10 5.32 -1.63
N VAL A 41 -9.83 6.24 -0.98
CA VAL A 41 -11.16 6.70 -1.43
C VAL A 41 -11.10 7.93 -2.34
N SER A 42 -9.91 8.43 -2.65
CA SER A 42 -9.76 9.60 -3.52
C SER A 42 -10.23 9.32 -4.95
N LEU A 43 -10.63 10.38 -5.66
CA LEU A 43 -11.04 10.27 -7.07
C LEU A 43 -9.90 9.75 -7.94
N ALA A 44 -8.67 10.24 -7.73
CA ALA A 44 -7.52 9.83 -8.52
C ALA A 44 -7.21 8.33 -8.36
N TYR A 45 -7.24 7.82 -7.11
CA TYR A 45 -6.93 6.41 -6.85
C TYR A 45 -8.00 5.47 -7.40
N THR A 46 -9.27 5.77 -7.13
CA THR A 46 -10.40 4.95 -7.60
C THR A 46 -10.54 4.95 -9.13
N GLN A 47 -10.28 6.09 -9.78
CA GLN A 47 -10.24 6.19 -11.24
C GLN A 47 -9.12 5.33 -11.83
N ARG A 48 -7.93 5.36 -11.23
CA ARG A 48 -6.80 4.56 -11.71
C ARG A 48 -7.03 3.05 -11.58
N LEU A 49 -7.68 2.60 -10.51
CA LEU A 49 -8.10 1.20 -10.35
C LEU A 49 -9.07 0.77 -11.45
N LYS A 50 -10.04 1.62 -11.78
CA LYS A 50 -10.99 1.36 -12.86
C LYS A 50 -10.28 1.24 -14.21
N GLU A 51 -9.31 2.11 -14.50
CA GLU A 51 -8.48 2.04 -15.71
C GLU A 51 -7.62 0.77 -15.76
N ALA A 52 -7.20 0.25 -14.61
CA ALA A 52 -6.52 -1.04 -14.51
C ALA A 52 -7.46 -2.25 -14.65
N GLY A 53 -8.79 -2.04 -14.76
CA GLY A 53 -9.77 -3.12 -14.78
C GLY A 53 -9.96 -3.82 -13.42
N LEU A 54 -9.68 -3.11 -12.31
CA LEU A 54 -9.82 -3.61 -10.95
C LEU A 54 -11.11 -3.12 -10.30
N LEU A 55 -11.73 -3.98 -9.49
CA LEU A 55 -12.87 -3.62 -8.65
C LEU A 55 -12.37 -3.16 -7.28
N ALA A 56 -12.67 -1.93 -6.88
CA ALA A 56 -12.31 -1.43 -5.56
C ALA A 56 -13.25 -1.99 -4.48
N SER A 57 -12.71 -2.39 -3.34
CA SER A 57 -13.44 -2.79 -2.13
C SER A 57 -12.79 -2.13 -0.91
N THR A 58 -13.59 -1.55 -0.01
CA THR A 58 -13.09 -0.92 1.23
C THR A 58 -13.63 -1.57 2.52
N GLY A 59 -14.16 -2.78 2.39
CA GLY A 59 -14.75 -3.54 3.50
C GLY A 59 -16.08 -3.00 3.99
N SER A 60 -16.79 -3.83 4.77
CA SER A 60 -18.02 -3.40 5.42
C SER A 60 -17.73 -2.47 6.61
N THR A 61 -18.67 -1.60 6.97
CA THR A 61 -18.45 -0.66 8.09
C THR A 61 -18.53 -1.41 9.43
N GLY A 62 -17.50 -1.28 10.27
CA GLY A 62 -17.45 -1.92 11.58
C GLY A 62 -16.88 -3.34 11.58
N ASP A 63 -16.33 -3.78 10.45
CA ASP A 63 -15.69 -5.08 10.28
C ASP A 63 -14.21 -4.92 9.96
N SER A 64 -13.34 -5.34 10.88
CA SER A 64 -11.88 -5.27 10.72
C SER A 64 -11.28 -6.54 10.09
N TYR A 65 -12.06 -7.61 9.92
CA TYR A 65 -11.54 -8.89 9.44
C TYR A 65 -11.01 -8.78 8.01
N ASP A 66 -11.67 -7.99 7.16
CA ASP A 66 -11.25 -7.76 5.77
C ASP A 66 -9.84 -7.14 5.68
N ASN A 67 -9.46 -6.32 6.69
CA ASN A 67 -8.16 -5.64 6.73
C ASN A 67 -7.08 -6.38 7.55
N ALA A 68 -7.45 -7.43 8.30
CA ALA A 68 -6.58 -8.06 9.28
C ALA A 68 -5.27 -8.61 8.69
N MET A 69 -5.32 -9.12 7.44
CA MET A 69 -4.12 -9.58 6.74
C MET A 69 -3.17 -8.41 6.41
N ALA A 70 -3.71 -7.31 5.91
CA ALA A 70 -2.92 -6.11 5.60
C ALA A 70 -2.32 -5.51 6.88
N GLU A 71 -3.08 -5.47 7.98
CA GLU A 71 -2.60 -5.02 9.27
C GLU A 71 -1.49 -5.92 9.84
N SER A 72 -1.60 -7.24 9.65
CA SER A 72 -0.57 -8.18 10.07
C SER A 72 0.76 -7.93 9.35
N ILE A 73 0.71 -7.71 8.03
CA ILE A 73 1.89 -7.36 7.23
C ILE A 73 2.48 -6.00 7.65
N ASN A 74 1.64 -5.00 7.88
CA ASN A 74 2.08 -3.69 8.38
C ASN A 74 2.73 -3.79 9.77
N GLY A 75 2.20 -4.65 10.65
CA GLY A 75 2.76 -4.93 11.96
C GLY A 75 4.13 -5.58 11.86
N LEU A 76 4.27 -6.59 10.99
CA LEU A 76 5.54 -7.27 10.74
C LEU A 76 6.60 -6.31 10.21
N TYR A 77 6.27 -5.50 9.20
CA TYR A 77 7.16 -4.48 8.65
C TYR A 77 7.66 -3.48 9.71
N LYS A 78 6.75 -3.01 10.58
CA LYS A 78 7.11 -2.12 11.67
C LYS A 78 8.05 -2.80 12.67
N ALA A 79 7.77 -4.04 13.05
CA ALA A 79 8.58 -4.79 14.02
C ALA A 79 9.97 -5.14 13.47
N GLU A 80 10.04 -5.59 12.22
CA GLU A 80 11.27 -6.12 11.62
C GLU A 80 12.14 -5.06 10.96
N VAL A 81 11.58 -3.93 10.56
CA VAL A 81 12.31 -2.86 9.89
C VAL A 81 12.31 -1.61 10.76
N ILE A 82 11.14 -0.98 10.91
CA ILE A 82 11.04 0.39 11.44
C ILE A 82 11.52 0.49 12.89
N HIS A 83 11.11 -0.42 13.77
CA HIS A 83 11.38 -0.33 15.21
C HIS A 83 12.76 -0.85 15.64
N ARG A 84 13.53 -1.51 14.74
CA ARG A 84 14.82 -2.12 15.12
C ARG A 84 15.94 -1.12 15.35
N LYS A 85 15.83 0.08 14.78
CA LYS A 85 16.82 1.16 14.93
C LYS A 85 16.21 2.52 14.60
N SER A 86 16.92 3.58 14.99
CA SER A 86 16.65 4.93 14.50
C SER A 86 17.17 5.12 13.07
N TRP A 87 16.44 5.89 12.27
CA TRP A 87 16.75 6.16 10.86
C TRP A 87 17.18 7.61 10.71
N LYS A 88 18.28 7.87 9.98
CA LYS A 88 18.79 9.24 9.82
C LYS A 88 17.99 10.04 8.80
N ASN A 89 17.52 9.37 7.75
CA ASN A 89 16.77 9.98 6.67
C ASN A 89 15.90 8.94 5.95
N ARG A 90 15.05 9.44 5.05
CA ARG A 90 14.11 8.62 4.26
C ARG A 90 14.81 7.62 3.35
N ALA A 91 15.97 7.96 2.78
CA ALA A 91 16.68 7.10 1.83
C ALA A 91 17.20 5.82 2.52
N GLU A 92 17.63 5.92 3.79
CA GLU A 92 18.00 4.72 4.56
C GLU A 92 16.80 3.80 4.79
N VAL A 93 15.61 4.36 5.06
CA VAL A 93 14.37 3.58 5.20
C VAL A 93 14.04 2.91 3.87
N GLU A 94 14.09 3.66 2.76
CA GLU A 94 13.80 3.16 1.41
C GLU A 94 14.69 1.98 1.02
N LEU A 95 16.00 2.04 1.31
CA LEU A 95 16.90 0.91 1.07
C LEU A 95 16.57 -0.32 1.93
N ALA A 96 16.20 -0.09 3.18
CA ALA A 96 15.80 -1.18 4.07
C ALA A 96 14.46 -1.79 3.68
N THR A 97 13.49 -0.98 3.25
CA THR A 97 12.22 -1.45 2.69
C THR A 97 12.46 -2.29 1.44
N LEU A 98 13.32 -1.84 0.52
CA LEU A 98 13.70 -2.62 -0.66
C LEU A 98 14.21 -4.01 -0.25
N THR A 99 15.15 -4.06 0.70
CA THR A 99 15.73 -5.33 1.19
C THR A 99 14.72 -6.24 1.88
N TRP A 100 13.69 -5.68 2.51
CA TRP A 100 12.65 -6.46 3.20
C TRP A 100 11.55 -6.94 2.25
N VAL A 101 11.32 -6.21 1.15
CA VAL A 101 10.29 -6.53 0.15
C VAL A 101 10.79 -7.50 -0.94
N ASP A 102 12.08 -7.46 -1.29
CA ASP A 102 12.73 -8.42 -2.19
C ASP A 102 12.74 -9.85 -1.62
#